data_AF-A0A7X2MCX0-F1
#
_entry.id   AF-A0A7X2MCX0-F1
#
_cell.length_a   1.000
_cell.length_b   1.000
_cell.length_c   1.000
_cell.angle_alpha   90.00
_cell.angle_beta   90.00
_cell.angle_gamma   90.00
#
_symmetry.space_group_name_H-M   'P 1'
#
loop_
_entity.id
_entity.type
_entity.pdbx_description
1 polymer ?
#
loop_
_entity_poly.entity_id
_entity_poly.type
_entity_poly.pdbx_seq_one_letter_code
_entity_poly.pdbx_strand_id
1 'polypeptide(L)'
;MSWGEEQQKEIETIRERKITVKLSDADCDRLARKCGEHGLTIGELIENFVGDLVGGTYSNGSDERDYADRWFERCWFGMFPEPTLLNHLLCFGYDPEDYLNTLDNIETIKEDIKITEKNIAEPSDEWKDIVYHKYNDDRTSYECVPCYNSVDEYIASEKECLEEYQDDLKCQEEELKDMSADWKPEKEPNMDEEIELIKKWVKEREDFINE
;
A
#
# COMPACT_ATOMS: atom_id res chain seq x y z
N MET A 1 12.07 -11.10 -10.64
CA MET A 1 11.90 -11.49 -12.06
C MET A 1 13.14 -10.99 -12.81
N SER A 2 13.31 -11.24 -14.10
CA SER A 2 14.38 -10.54 -14.83
C SER A 2 13.94 -9.10 -15.11
N TRP A 3 14.89 -8.15 -15.16
CA TRP A 3 14.59 -6.73 -15.45
C TRP A 3 13.76 -6.54 -16.73
N GLY A 4 13.98 -7.39 -17.75
CA GLY A 4 13.21 -7.35 -19.00
C GLY A 4 11.76 -7.84 -18.88
N GLU A 5 11.45 -8.73 -17.94
CA GLU A 5 10.07 -9.19 -17.69
C GLU A 5 9.26 -8.13 -16.93
N GLU A 6 9.89 -7.41 -15.99
CA GLU A 6 9.27 -6.30 -15.27
C GLU A 6 8.96 -5.14 -16.21
N GLN A 7 9.91 -4.79 -17.09
CA GLN A 7 9.71 -3.75 -18.11
C GLN A 7 8.57 -4.09 -19.09
N GLN A 8 8.44 -5.37 -19.50
CA GLN A 8 7.34 -5.78 -20.38
C GLN A 8 5.97 -5.58 -19.73
N LYS A 9 5.83 -5.95 -18.45
CA LYS A 9 4.59 -5.73 -17.69
C LYS A 9 4.27 -4.25 -17.57
N GLU A 10 5.25 -3.40 -17.32
CA GLU A 10 5.05 -1.95 -17.25
C GLU A 10 4.54 -1.39 -18.59
N ILE A 11 5.13 -1.81 -19.71
CA ILE A 11 4.70 -1.41 -21.06
C ILE A 11 3.26 -1.81 -21.36
N GLU A 12 2.80 -2.97 -20.89
CA GLU A 12 1.41 -3.42 -21.05
C GLU A 12 0.39 -2.50 -20.36
N THR A 13 0.81 -1.72 -19.35
CA THR A 13 -0.07 -0.79 -18.63
C THR A 13 -0.18 0.60 -19.26
N ILE A 14 0.63 0.89 -20.30
CA ILE A 14 0.66 2.18 -20.97
C ILE A 14 -0.72 2.47 -21.59
N ARG A 15 -1.32 3.58 -21.19
CA ARG A 15 -2.57 4.12 -21.74
C ARG A 15 -2.62 5.63 -21.45
N GLU A 16 -3.45 6.36 -22.19
CA GLU A 16 -3.59 7.81 -21.99
C GLU A 16 -4.07 8.14 -20.56
N ARG A 17 -3.47 9.16 -19.94
CA ARG A 17 -3.81 9.68 -18.61
C ARG A 17 -4.19 11.14 -18.69
N LYS A 18 -5.13 11.59 -17.85
CA LYS A 18 -5.56 12.98 -17.82
C LYS A 18 -4.83 13.76 -16.73
N ILE A 19 -3.99 14.70 -17.15
CA ILE A 19 -3.28 15.60 -16.22
C ILE A 19 -3.88 16.99 -16.32
N THR A 20 -4.32 17.53 -15.17
CA THR A 20 -4.87 18.89 -15.10
C THR A 20 -3.80 19.86 -14.65
N VAL A 21 -3.45 20.83 -15.51
CA VAL A 21 -2.41 21.83 -15.25
C VAL A 21 -2.99 23.25 -15.30
N LYS A 22 -2.38 24.18 -14.56
CA LYS A 22 -2.72 25.60 -14.59
C LYS A 22 -1.71 26.34 -15.47
N LEU A 23 -2.13 26.74 -16.66
CA LEU A 23 -1.31 27.45 -17.65
C LEU A 23 -2.01 28.74 -18.08
N SER A 24 -1.23 29.77 -18.41
CA SER A 24 -1.77 30.97 -19.06
C SER A 24 -2.00 30.71 -20.55
N ASP A 25 -2.88 31.48 -21.20
CA ASP A 25 -3.10 31.38 -22.65
C ASP A 25 -1.81 31.55 -23.46
N ALA A 26 -0.89 32.39 -22.97
CA ALA A 26 0.41 32.61 -23.61
C ALA A 26 1.32 31.38 -23.49
N ASP A 27 1.27 30.67 -22.38
CA ASP A 27 2.04 29.43 -22.21
C ASP A 27 1.47 28.32 -23.09
N CYS A 28 0.14 28.24 -23.22
CA CYS A 28 -0.52 27.33 -24.16
C CYS A 28 -0.09 27.57 -25.61
N ASP A 29 -0.06 28.82 -26.08
CA ASP A 29 0.42 29.16 -27.45
C ASP A 29 1.90 28.83 -27.63
N ARG A 30 2.76 29.15 -26.65
CA ARG A 30 4.20 28.81 -26.71
C ARG A 30 4.43 27.31 -26.76
N LEU A 31 3.71 26.54 -25.94
CA LEU A 31 3.79 25.09 -25.92
C LEU A 31 3.35 24.49 -27.25
N ALA A 32 2.22 24.94 -27.79
CA ALA A 32 1.69 24.50 -29.08
C ALA A 32 2.66 24.80 -30.23
N ARG A 33 3.29 25.99 -30.25
CA ARG A 33 4.30 26.33 -31.26
C ARG A 33 5.53 25.44 -31.17
N LYS A 34 6.08 25.25 -29.97
CA LYS A 34 7.25 24.39 -29.75
C LYS A 34 6.98 22.97 -30.26
N CYS A 35 5.80 22.41 -29.99
CA CYS A 35 5.42 21.10 -30.48
C CYS A 35 5.25 21.09 -32.01
N GLY A 36 4.54 22.09 -32.56
CA GLY A 36 4.29 22.21 -33.99
C GLY A 36 5.54 22.39 -34.85
N GLU A 37 6.56 23.10 -34.36
CA GLU A 37 7.86 23.25 -35.04
C GLU A 37 8.62 21.93 -35.21
N HIS A 38 8.37 20.96 -34.32
CA HIS A 38 9.06 19.67 -34.29
C HIS A 38 8.16 18.48 -34.67
N GLY A 39 6.92 18.74 -35.08
CA GLY A 39 5.97 17.68 -35.47
C GLY A 39 5.53 16.80 -34.30
N LEU A 40 5.60 17.30 -33.07
CA LEU A 40 5.15 16.61 -31.87
C LEU A 40 3.74 17.05 -31.49
N THR A 41 3.00 16.16 -30.84
CA THR A 41 1.84 16.52 -30.03
C THR A 41 2.31 17.05 -28.66
N ILE A 42 1.43 17.78 -27.99
CA ILE A 42 1.69 18.20 -26.60
C ILE A 42 1.79 16.97 -25.68
N GLY A 43 0.99 15.93 -25.92
CA GLY A 43 1.03 14.67 -25.18
C GLY A 43 2.40 14.02 -25.25
N GLU A 44 2.91 13.76 -26.46
CA GLU A 44 4.23 13.13 -26.67
C GLU A 44 5.35 13.91 -25.98
N LEU A 45 5.34 15.25 -26.04
CA LEU A 45 6.34 16.06 -25.36
C LEU A 45 6.31 15.87 -23.84
N ILE A 46 5.11 15.84 -23.24
CA ILE A 46 4.93 15.68 -21.80
C ILE A 46 5.25 14.24 -21.37
N GLU A 47 4.86 13.23 -22.16
CA GLU A 47 5.18 11.82 -21.93
C GLU A 47 6.70 11.60 -21.84
N ASN A 48 7.45 12.16 -22.79
CA ASN A 48 8.92 12.08 -22.81
C ASN A 48 9.54 12.79 -21.59
N PHE A 49 9.06 14.00 -21.28
CA PHE A 49 9.58 14.75 -20.12
C PHE A 49 9.30 14.02 -18.80
N VAL A 50 8.09 13.49 -18.61
CA VAL A 50 7.76 12.68 -17.43
C VAL A 50 8.59 11.41 -17.40
N GLY A 51 8.78 10.74 -18.54
CA GLY A 51 9.65 9.56 -18.65
C GLY A 51 11.08 9.83 -18.19
N ASP A 52 11.65 10.98 -18.55
CA ASP A 52 12.97 11.39 -18.07
C ASP A 52 12.97 11.77 -16.58
N LEU A 53 11.90 12.39 -16.09
CA LEU A 53 11.80 12.78 -14.68
C LEU A 53 11.66 11.60 -13.71
N VAL A 54 11.01 10.51 -14.13
CA VAL A 54 10.73 9.36 -13.25
C VAL A 54 11.49 8.09 -13.65
N GLY A 55 12.33 8.16 -14.67
CA GLY A 55 13.01 6.99 -15.25
C GLY A 55 12.04 5.99 -15.89
N GLY A 56 10.93 6.47 -16.45
CA GLY A 56 9.83 5.67 -16.99
C GLY A 56 10.03 5.15 -18.42
N THR A 57 8.98 4.53 -18.95
CA THR A 57 8.97 3.83 -20.26
C THR A 57 9.35 4.67 -21.47
N TYR A 58 9.16 5.99 -21.42
CA TYR A 58 9.51 6.95 -22.48
C TYR A 58 10.81 7.73 -22.23
N SER A 59 11.70 7.25 -21.35
CA SER A 59 12.96 7.94 -21.09
C SER A 59 13.86 8.00 -22.33
N ASN A 60 14.42 9.18 -22.60
CA ASN A 60 15.27 9.49 -23.75
C ASN A 60 16.74 9.11 -23.54
N GLY A 61 17.14 8.78 -22.31
CA GLY A 61 18.53 8.43 -22.01
C GLY A 61 18.95 8.79 -20.60
N SER A 62 20.15 8.36 -20.21
CA SER A 62 20.71 8.71 -18.90
C SER A 62 20.99 10.20 -18.77
N ASP A 63 21.45 10.84 -19.85
CA ASP A 63 21.83 12.25 -19.81
C ASP A 63 20.59 13.14 -19.60
N GLU A 64 19.47 12.79 -20.23
CA GLU A 64 18.20 13.48 -20.06
C GLU A 64 17.63 13.30 -18.65
N ARG A 65 17.72 12.09 -18.07
CA ARG A 65 17.37 11.85 -16.66
C ARG A 65 18.23 12.69 -15.72
N ASP A 66 19.55 12.71 -15.94
CA ASP A 66 20.48 13.55 -15.18
C ASP A 66 20.08 15.04 -15.24
N TYR A 67 19.61 15.53 -16.38
CA TYR A 67 19.13 16.91 -16.49
C TYR A 67 17.79 17.13 -15.79
N ALA A 68 16.86 16.17 -15.87
CA ALA A 68 15.57 16.22 -15.20
C ALA A 68 15.74 16.20 -13.67
N ASP A 69 16.59 15.32 -13.14
CA ASP A 69 16.92 15.25 -11.72
C ASP A 69 17.55 16.55 -11.22
N ARG A 70 18.53 17.10 -11.96
CA ARG A 70 19.12 18.41 -11.62
C ARG A 70 18.10 19.53 -11.66
N TRP A 71 17.13 19.50 -12.57
CA TRP A 71 16.04 20.46 -12.59
C TRP A 71 15.16 20.30 -11.35
N PHE A 72 14.79 19.07 -10.99
CA PHE A 72 13.97 18.74 -9.82
C PHE A 72 14.64 19.17 -8.51
N GLU A 73 15.92 18.85 -8.32
CA GLU A 73 16.71 19.19 -7.13
C GLU A 73 16.96 20.70 -7.00
N ARG A 74 17.14 21.41 -8.12
CA ARG A 74 17.36 22.86 -8.12
C ARG A 74 16.09 23.65 -7.93
N CYS A 75 14.97 23.11 -8.39
CA CYS A 75 13.67 23.61 -7.98
C CYS A 75 13.51 23.29 -6.48
N TRP A 76 12.81 24.16 -5.76
CA TRP A 76 12.58 24.00 -4.32
C TRP A 76 11.72 22.75 -3.97
N PHE A 77 11.46 21.87 -4.94
CA PHE A 77 10.69 20.64 -4.83
C PHE A 77 11.44 19.58 -4.03
N GLY A 78 12.74 19.36 -4.33
CA GLY A 78 13.54 18.31 -3.68
C GLY A 78 14.40 18.79 -2.51
N MET A 79 14.48 20.10 -2.26
CA MET A 79 15.51 20.67 -1.39
C MET A 79 15.27 20.43 0.11
N PHE A 80 14.00 20.43 0.56
CA PHE A 80 13.62 20.25 1.95
C PHE A 80 12.24 19.58 2.03
N PRO A 81 12.14 18.26 1.75
CA PRO A 81 10.89 17.55 2.01
C PRO A 81 10.57 17.66 3.50
N GLU A 82 9.29 17.88 3.82
CA GLU A 82 8.85 17.78 5.21
C GLU A 82 9.08 16.34 5.70
N PRO A 83 9.68 16.13 6.88
CA PRO A 83 10.01 14.80 7.39
C PRO A 83 8.75 14.10 7.95
N THR A 84 7.70 14.01 7.14
CA THR A 84 6.47 13.28 7.43
C THR A 84 6.73 11.77 7.39
N LEU A 85 5.83 11.00 7.97
CA LEU A 85 5.90 9.55 7.91
C LEU A 85 5.77 9.05 6.46
N LEU A 86 4.89 9.67 5.67
CA LEU A 86 4.76 9.38 4.25
C LEU A 86 6.08 9.57 3.49
N ASN A 87 6.79 10.68 3.72
CA ASN A 87 8.09 10.90 3.10
C ASN A 87 9.10 9.82 3.51
N HIS A 88 9.14 9.48 4.79
CA HIS A 88 10.01 8.43 5.31
C HIS A 88 9.74 7.08 4.63
N LEU A 89 8.49 6.62 4.63
CA LEU A 89 8.09 5.35 4.00
C LEU A 89 8.55 5.28 2.55
N LEU A 90 8.25 6.32 1.76
CA LEU A 90 8.62 6.40 0.35
C LEU A 90 10.15 6.45 0.14
N CYS A 91 10.88 7.20 0.96
CA CYS A 91 12.35 7.29 0.86
C CYS A 91 13.06 5.98 1.20
N PHE A 92 12.50 5.18 2.09
CA PHE A 92 13.04 3.87 2.47
C PHE A 92 12.50 2.71 1.62
N GLY A 93 11.59 2.99 0.68
CA GLY A 93 11.07 2.02 -0.28
C GLY A 93 9.93 1.16 0.27
N TYR A 94 9.32 1.55 1.39
CA TYR A 94 8.09 0.93 1.89
C TYR A 94 6.88 1.41 1.08
N ASP A 95 5.91 0.52 0.83
CA ASP A 95 4.62 0.94 0.28
C ASP A 95 3.75 1.55 1.41
N PRO A 96 3.31 2.80 1.29
CA PRO A 96 2.41 3.39 2.28
C PRO A 96 1.08 2.66 2.44
N GLU A 97 0.62 1.89 1.44
CA GLU A 97 -0.57 1.05 1.55
C GLU A 97 -0.33 -0.16 2.46
N ASP A 98 0.85 -0.79 2.38
CA ASP A 98 1.23 -1.89 3.29
C ASP A 98 1.23 -1.39 4.74
N TYR A 99 1.69 -0.16 5.00
CA TYR A 99 1.66 0.45 6.33
C TYR A 99 0.23 0.56 6.89
N LEU A 100 -0.74 0.95 6.05
CA LEU A 100 -2.14 1.02 6.45
C LEU A 100 -2.72 -0.38 6.68
N ASN A 101 -2.38 -1.35 5.83
CA ASN A 101 -2.82 -2.74 5.99
C ASN A 101 -2.31 -3.35 7.30
N THR A 102 -1.05 -3.10 7.67
CA THR A 102 -0.49 -3.52 8.97
C THR A 102 -1.24 -2.90 10.15
N LEU A 103 -1.64 -1.62 10.07
CA LEU A 103 -2.46 -0.96 11.09
C LEU A 103 -3.84 -1.64 11.25
N ASP A 104 -4.53 -1.88 10.13
CA ASP A 104 -5.86 -2.51 10.12
C ASP A 104 -5.79 -3.96 10.61
N ASN A 105 -4.71 -4.69 10.27
CA ASN A 105 -4.45 -6.04 10.76
C ASN A 105 -4.27 -6.05 12.30
N ILE A 106 -3.50 -5.10 12.84
CA ILE A 106 -3.31 -4.97 14.29
C ILE A 106 -4.64 -4.72 15.00
N GLU A 107 -5.51 -3.87 14.44
CA GLU A 107 -6.84 -3.62 15.01
C GLU A 107 -7.68 -4.91 15.01
N THR A 108 -7.71 -5.62 13.88
CA THR A 108 -8.43 -6.89 13.73
C THR A 108 -7.95 -7.94 14.74
N ILE A 109 -6.62 -8.15 14.84
CA ILE A 109 -6.05 -9.12 15.79
C ILE A 109 -6.39 -8.74 17.24
N LYS A 110 -6.39 -7.44 17.59
CA LYS A 110 -6.80 -6.98 18.93
C LYS A 110 -8.26 -7.28 19.23
N GLU A 111 -9.14 -7.19 18.23
CA GLU A 111 -10.54 -7.58 18.37
C GLU A 111 -10.69 -9.10 18.55
N ASP A 112 -9.98 -9.90 17.77
CA ASP A 112 -10.00 -11.37 17.87
C ASP A 112 -9.49 -11.83 19.24
N ILE A 113 -8.37 -11.28 19.72
CA ILE A 113 -7.85 -11.51 21.08
C ILE A 113 -8.94 -11.23 22.13
N LYS A 114 -9.62 -10.08 22.04
CA LYS A 114 -10.66 -9.69 22.99
C LYS A 114 -11.87 -10.64 22.96
N ILE A 115 -12.26 -11.10 21.77
CA ILE A 115 -13.36 -12.08 21.61
C ILE A 115 -12.95 -13.41 22.22
N THR A 116 -11.76 -13.91 21.91
CA THR A 116 -11.23 -15.17 22.42
C THR A 116 -11.03 -15.14 23.95
N GLU A 117 -10.51 -14.05 24.51
CA GLU A 117 -10.41 -13.86 25.96
C GLU A 117 -11.79 -13.96 26.64
N LYS A 118 -12.82 -13.37 26.01
CA LYS A 118 -14.20 -13.47 26.50
C LYS A 118 -14.73 -14.89 26.41
N ASN A 119 -14.48 -15.61 25.30
CA ASN A 119 -14.90 -17.01 25.13
C ASN A 119 -14.24 -17.94 26.17
N ILE A 120 -12.98 -17.67 26.54
CA ILE A 120 -12.26 -18.42 27.58
C ILE A 120 -12.82 -18.12 28.97
N ALA A 121 -13.11 -16.84 29.27
CA ALA A 121 -13.58 -16.42 30.59
C ALA A 121 -15.05 -16.80 30.84
N GLU A 122 -15.90 -16.67 29.82
CA GLU A 122 -17.34 -16.86 29.87
C GLU A 122 -17.80 -17.69 28.65
N PRO A 123 -17.48 -18.99 28.60
CA PRO A 123 -17.82 -19.84 27.46
C PRO A 123 -19.35 -19.92 27.31
N SER A 124 -19.84 -19.48 26.15
CA SER A 124 -21.25 -19.61 25.78
C SER A 124 -21.56 -21.05 25.36
N ASP A 125 -22.81 -21.34 24.98
CA ASP A 125 -23.17 -22.64 24.38
C ASP A 125 -22.93 -22.67 22.86
N GLU A 126 -22.48 -21.58 22.24
CA GLU A 126 -22.30 -21.45 20.78
C GLU A 126 -21.25 -22.42 20.23
N TRP A 127 -20.25 -22.82 21.04
CA TRP A 127 -19.24 -23.82 20.63
C TRP A 127 -19.87 -25.19 20.29
N LYS A 128 -21.06 -25.50 20.82
CA LYS A 128 -21.79 -26.74 20.53
C LYS A 128 -22.29 -26.80 19.10
N ASP A 129 -22.48 -25.64 18.46
CA ASP A 129 -22.93 -25.52 17.08
C ASP A 129 -21.77 -25.54 16.08
N ILE A 130 -20.52 -25.51 16.56
CA ILE A 130 -19.32 -25.64 15.73
C ILE A 130 -19.15 -27.11 15.32
N VAL A 131 -19.43 -27.39 14.05
CA VAL A 131 -19.37 -28.73 13.45
C VAL A 131 -18.54 -28.71 12.18
N TYR A 132 -17.88 -29.83 11.85
CA TYR A 132 -17.27 -30.06 10.55
C TYR A 132 -18.03 -31.13 9.76
N HIS A 133 -17.99 -31.01 8.44
CA HIS A 133 -18.62 -31.98 7.54
C HIS A 133 -17.67 -33.14 7.25
N LYS A 134 -18.02 -34.32 7.74
CA LYS A 134 -17.31 -35.55 7.41
C LYS A 134 -18.02 -36.25 6.26
N TYR A 135 -17.39 -36.23 5.10
CA TYR A 135 -17.92 -36.85 3.89
C TYR A 135 -17.71 -38.37 3.89
N ASN A 136 -18.63 -39.09 3.26
CA ASN A 136 -18.43 -40.49 2.93
C ASN A 136 -17.38 -40.66 1.80
N ASP A 137 -16.89 -41.89 1.61
CA ASP A 137 -15.78 -42.17 0.68
C ASP A 137 -16.04 -41.72 -0.77
N ASP A 138 -17.30 -41.74 -1.22
CA ASP A 138 -17.71 -41.30 -2.55
C ASP A 138 -18.10 -39.81 -2.64
N ARG A 139 -18.00 -39.06 -1.53
CA ARG A 139 -18.35 -37.63 -1.39
C ARG A 139 -19.78 -37.27 -1.80
N THR A 140 -20.70 -38.23 -1.77
CA THR A 140 -22.11 -37.99 -2.11
C THR A 140 -22.97 -37.59 -0.92
N SER A 141 -22.49 -37.80 0.31
CA SER A 141 -23.18 -37.40 1.54
C SER A 141 -22.19 -37.01 2.64
N TYR A 142 -22.67 -36.31 3.66
CA TYR A 142 -21.87 -35.92 4.83
C TYR A 142 -22.65 -36.10 6.13
N GLU A 143 -21.91 -36.30 7.22
CA GLU A 143 -22.39 -36.17 8.60
C GLU A 143 -21.80 -34.91 9.24
N CYS A 144 -22.59 -34.19 10.03
CA CYS A 144 -22.09 -33.10 10.86
C CYS A 144 -21.52 -33.67 12.15
N VAL A 145 -20.23 -33.47 12.40
CA VAL A 145 -19.54 -33.93 13.60
C VAL A 145 -19.15 -32.72 14.44
N PRO A 146 -19.47 -32.67 15.75
CA PRO A 146 -19.02 -31.61 16.64
C PRO A 146 -17.51 -31.47 16.63
N CYS A 147 -17.01 -30.24 16.57
CA CYS A 147 -15.57 -29.98 16.64
C CYS A 147 -15.00 -30.21 18.05
N TYR A 148 -15.83 -30.06 19.09
CA TYR A 148 -15.42 -30.20 20.48
C TYR A 148 -16.39 -31.11 21.24
N ASN A 149 -15.87 -31.97 22.11
CA ASN A 149 -16.67 -32.90 22.92
C ASN A 149 -16.99 -32.34 24.31
N SER A 150 -16.30 -31.28 24.73
CA SER A 150 -16.49 -30.63 26.03
C SER A 150 -16.11 -29.15 25.97
N VAL A 151 -16.63 -28.38 26.93
CA VAL A 151 -16.25 -26.98 27.09
C VAL A 151 -14.75 -26.83 27.42
N ASP A 152 -14.15 -27.79 28.12
CA ASP A 152 -12.73 -27.78 28.45
C ASP A 152 -11.86 -27.97 27.19
N GLU A 153 -12.28 -28.81 26.25
CA GLU A 153 -11.62 -29.01 24.95
C GLU A 153 -11.73 -27.76 24.07
N TYR A 154 -12.90 -27.11 24.06
CA TYR A 154 -13.10 -25.83 23.38
C TYR A 154 -12.22 -24.73 23.98
N ILE A 155 -12.20 -24.56 25.30
CA ILE A 155 -11.36 -23.56 25.98
C ILE A 155 -9.87 -23.83 25.73
N ALA A 156 -9.45 -25.10 25.69
CA ALA A 156 -8.07 -25.44 25.37
C ALA A 156 -7.70 -24.98 23.95
N SER A 157 -8.59 -25.20 22.98
CA SER A 157 -8.41 -24.71 21.60
C SER A 157 -8.38 -23.18 21.53
N GLU A 158 -9.30 -22.49 22.21
CA GLU A 158 -9.31 -21.02 22.23
C GLU A 158 -8.03 -20.44 22.86
N LYS A 159 -7.43 -21.10 23.85
CA LYS A 159 -6.14 -20.69 24.42
C LYS A 159 -4.98 -20.86 23.45
N GLU A 160 -5.01 -21.92 22.63
CA GLU A 160 -4.03 -22.11 21.56
C GLU A 160 -4.17 -21.01 20.51
N CYS A 161 -5.38 -20.72 20.04
CA CYS A 161 -5.64 -19.59 19.14
C CYS A 161 -5.24 -18.24 19.74
N LEU A 162 -5.46 -18.04 21.05
CA LEU A 162 -5.04 -16.83 21.74
C LEU A 162 -3.53 -16.63 21.72
N GLU A 163 -2.76 -17.71 21.91
CA GLU A 163 -1.29 -17.68 21.82
C GLU A 163 -0.83 -17.32 20.40
N GLU A 164 -1.44 -17.92 19.38
CA GLU A 164 -1.20 -17.58 17.97
C GLU A 164 -1.49 -16.11 17.67
N TYR A 165 -2.65 -15.59 18.07
CA TYR A 165 -3.01 -14.19 17.86
C TYR A 165 -2.08 -13.22 18.60
N GLN A 166 -1.58 -13.59 19.79
CA GLN A 166 -0.62 -12.78 20.53
C GLN A 166 0.75 -12.73 19.83
N ASP A 167 1.20 -13.85 19.28
CA ASP A 167 2.43 -13.93 18.50
C ASP A 167 2.30 -13.14 17.18
N ASP A 168 1.16 -13.25 16.48
CA ASP A 168 0.87 -12.49 15.27
C ASP A 168 0.81 -10.98 15.54
N LEU A 169 0.12 -10.57 16.62
CA LEU A 169 0.06 -9.17 17.05
C LEU A 169 1.47 -8.62 17.26
N LYS A 170 2.33 -9.38 17.95
CA LYS A 170 3.70 -8.98 18.21
C LYS A 170 4.50 -8.85 16.91
N CYS A 171 4.35 -9.79 15.97
CA CYS A 171 5.01 -9.71 14.67
C CYS A 171 4.61 -8.44 13.91
N GLN A 172 3.31 -8.12 13.84
CA GLN A 172 2.81 -6.91 13.19
C GLN A 172 3.28 -5.62 13.88
N GLU A 173 3.31 -5.60 15.22
CA GLU A 173 3.83 -4.46 15.99
C GLU A 173 5.34 -4.26 15.81
N GLU A 174 6.11 -5.33 15.57
CA GLU A 174 7.53 -5.25 15.24
C GLU A 174 7.74 -4.72 13.82
N GLU A 175 6.95 -5.19 12.85
CA GLU A 175 6.97 -4.69 11.46
C GLU A 175 6.67 -3.19 11.39
N LEU A 176 5.62 -2.72 12.07
CA LEU A 176 5.27 -1.30 12.10
C LEU A 176 6.39 -0.43 12.72
N LYS A 177 7.09 -0.95 13.74
CA LYS A 177 8.26 -0.29 14.32
C LYS A 177 9.44 -0.24 13.35
N ASP A 178 9.62 -1.26 12.53
CA ASP A 178 10.68 -1.30 11.52
C ASP A 178 10.39 -0.32 10.38
N MET A 179 9.13 -0.23 9.94
CA MET A 179 8.69 0.73 8.92
C MET A 179 8.83 2.20 9.35
N SER A 180 8.78 2.46 10.65
CA SER A 180 8.96 3.79 11.25
C SER A 180 10.33 3.96 11.93
N ALA A 181 11.24 2.99 11.75
CA ALA A 181 12.56 3.02 12.36
C ALA A 181 13.38 4.19 11.80
N ASP A 182 14.15 4.84 12.66
CA ASP A 182 14.96 6.02 12.32
C ASP A 182 14.20 7.25 11.78
N TRP A 183 12.86 7.19 11.70
CA TRP A 183 12.04 8.36 11.42
C TRP A 183 12.19 9.39 12.54
N LYS A 184 12.63 10.59 12.17
CA LYS A 184 12.97 11.69 13.09
C LYS A 184 12.21 12.93 12.68
N PRO A 185 10.94 13.06 13.10
CA PRO A 185 10.18 14.27 12.84
C PRO A 185 10.78 15.45 13.62
N GLU A 186 10.68 16.65 13.06
CA GLU A 186 11.21 17.88 13.70
C GLU A 186 10.46 18.23 14.99
N LYS A 187 9.21 17.78 15.11
CA LYS A 187 8.31 17.99 16.24
C LYS A 187 7.67 16.67 16.63
N GLU A 188 7.07 16.62 17.82
CA GLU A 188 6.23 15.49 18.20
C GLU A 188 5.11 15.32 17.15
N PRO A 189 5.06 14.19 16.44
CA PRO A 189 4.13 14.01 15.33
C PRO A 189 2.72 13.77 15.84
N ASN A 190 1.74 14.31 15.13
CA ASN A 190 0.35 13.89 15.31
C ASN A 190 0.10 12.68 14.40
N MET A 191 0.11 11.48 14.97
CA MET A 191 -0.03 10.25 14.19
C MET A 191 -1.34 10.17 13.41
N ASP A 192 -2.43 10.76 13.91
CA ASP A 192 -3.70 10.80 13.18
C ASP A 192 -3.56 11.64 11.90
N GLU A 193 -2.88 12.78 11.97
CA GLU A 193 -2.62 13.63 10.78
C GLU A 193 -1.68 12.94 9.78
N GLU A 194 -0.66 12.22 10.26
CA GLU A 194 0.27 11.47 9.41
C GLU A 194 -0.42 10.30 8.70
N ILE A 195 -1.29 9.56 9.40
CA ILE A 195 -2.09 8.48 8.83
C ILE A 195 -3.06 9.02 7.78
N GLU A 196 -3.74 10.15 8.05
CA GLU A 196 -4.63 10.78 7.06
C GLU A 196 -3.87 11.30 5.83
N LEU A 197 -2.64 11.79 6.00
CA LEU A 197 -1.77 12.15 4.88
C LEU A 197 -1.44 10.92 4.01
N ILE A 198 -1.11 9.78 4.63
CA ILE A 198 -0.84 8.51 3.92
C ILE A 198 -2.08 8.04 3.17
N LYS A 199 -3.24 7.96 3.84
CA LYS A 199 -4.51 7.57 3.21
C LYS A 199 -4.86 8.43 2.01
N LYS A 200 -4.69 9.75 2.15
CA LYS A 200 -4.91 10.69 1.04
C LYS A 200 -4.00 10.38 -0.13
N TRP A 201 -2.71 10.17 0.12
CA TRP A 201 -1.74 9.86 -0.93
C TRP A 201 -2.04 8.52 -1.62
N VAL A 202 -2.34 7.45 -0.86
CA VAL A 202 -2.71 6.13 -1.41
C VAL A 202 -3.91 6.26 -2.33
N LYS A 203 -4.96 6.94 -1.88
CA LYS A 203 -6.15 7.19 -2.69
C LYS A 203 -5.85 7.99 -3.95
N GLU A 204 -5.12 9.10 -3.84
CA GLU A 204 -4.76 9.93 -5.00
C GLU A 204 -3.91 9.15 -6.02
N ARG A 205 -3.00 8.29 -5.55
CA ARG A 205 -2.21 7.37 -6.38
C ARG A 205 -3.11 6.36 -7.10
N GLU A 206 -3.99 5.67 -6.38
CA GLU A 206 -4.89 4.68 -6.95
C GLU A 206 -5.85 5.29 -7.97
N ASP A 207 -6.47 6.43 -7.64
CA ASP A 207 -7.35 7.16 -8.53
C ASP A 207 -6.62 7.51 -9.84
N PHE A 208 -5.36 7.97 -9.75
CA PHE A 208 -4.55 8.32 -10.92
C PHE A 208 -4.10 7.09 -11.74
N ILE A 209 -3.76 5.99 -11.08
CA ILE A 209 -3.37 4.74 -11.77
C ILE A 209 -4.56 4.12 -12.50
N ASN A 210 -5.75 4.20 -11.89
CA ASN A 210 -6.95 3.52 -12.37
C ASN A 210 -7.81 4.34 -13.35
N GLU A 211 -7.67 5.67 -13.41
CA GLU A 211 -8.28 6.55 -14.44
C GLU A 211 -8.02 6.05 -15.87
#